data_AF-A0A158FVT9-F1
#
_entry.id   AF-A0A158FVT9-F1
#
_cell.length_a   1.000
_cell.length_b   1.000
_cell.length_c   1.000
_cell.angle_alpha   90.00
_cell.angle_beta   90.00
_cell.angle_gamma   90.00
#
_symmetry.space_group_name_H-M   'P 1'
#
loop_
_entity.id
_entity.type
_entity.pdbx_description
1 polymer ?
#
loop_
_entity_poly.entity_id
_entity_poly.type
_entity_poly.pdbx_seq_one_letter_code
_entity_poly.pdbx_strand_id
1 'polypeptide(L)'
;MAHQVQLEKPWRGRTKLAKMAAMAIEECLEGVEKSEWKTIPLLLCVAEKERPGRLEGLDDYLLDEIQTELATRFNSDSAVIAQGRVAGMTALSVAQRLIETRACAHALIAGVDSLLAWSTLSTYEIQDRLFSRHNSNGFMPGEAGAALLVSASEKSGDLSCIGIGFGTEACTIGKSEPLRGDGLTRAVQAALAAGGCEMHQLDLRVSDISGEQYYFKEAALVVARLLRIHKDEFDLWNPAECIGEVGAATGLALVTSVHAACGKRYTRGRLFLLHAANDAGGRAAMLLKFEAAT
;
A
#
# COMPACT_ATOMS: atom_id res chain seq x y z
N MET A 1 7.24 -22.70 -8.42
CA MET A 1 7.85 -21.81 -9.43
C MET A 1 7.66 -20.40 -8.88
N ALA A 2 8.74 -19.66 -8.58
CA ALA A 2 8.57 -18.28 -8.12
C ALA A 2 8.18 -17.43 -9.33
N HIS A 3 7.10 -16.67 -9.24
CA HIS A 3 6.73 -15.71 -10.27
C HIS A 3 7.69 -14.53 -10.18
N GLN A 4 8.33 -14.17 -11.29
CA GLN A 4 9.31 -13.09 -11.34
C GLN A 4 9.10 -12.23 -12.59
N VAL A 5 9.15 -10.92 -12.42
CA VAL A 5 9.28 -9.96 -13.52
C VAL A 5 10.72 -10.01 -14.04
N GLN A 6 10.88 -10.31 -15.33
CA GLN A 6 12.20 -10.36 -15.95
C GLN A 6 12.78 -8.96 -16.08
N LEU A 7 13.95 -8.74 -15.50
CA LEU A 7 14.70 -7.49 -15.62
C LEU A 7 15.77 -7.66 -16.71
N GLU A 8 16.07 -6.60 -17.46
CA GLU A 8 17.13 -6.60 -18.49
C GLU A 8 18.47 -7.09 -17.93
N LYS A 9 18.76 -6.68 -16.68
CA LYS A 9 19.97 -7.05 -15.94
C LYS A 9 19.61 -7.43 -14.50
N PRO A 10 20.41 -8.28 -13.84
CA PRO A 10 20.20 -8.64 -12.44
C PRO A 10 20.64 -7.51 -11.49
N TRP A 11 20.00 -6.34 -11.61
CA TRP A 11 20.27 -5.19 -10.74
C TRP A 11 20.04 -5.55 -9.27
N ARG A 12 20.77 -4.88 -8.38
CA ARG A 12 20.69 -5.07 -6.92
C ARG A 12 20.68 -3.72 -6.21
N GLY A 13 20.32 -3.74 -4.93
CA GLY A 13 20.32 -2.54 -4.08
C GLY A 13 19.40 -1.46 -4.63
N ARG A 14 19.76 -0.19 -4.39
CA ARG A 14 18.93 0.96 -4.79
C ARG A 14 18.71 1.05 -6.29
N THR A 15 19.70 0.68 -7.12
CA THR A 15 19.55 0.66 -8.59
C THR A 15 18.37 -0.22 -9.00
N LYS A 16 18.17 -1.37 -8.36
CA LYS A 16 17.02 -2.23 -8.64
C LYS A 16 15.71 -1.54 -8.28
N LEU A 17 15.64 -0.90 -7.11
CA LEU A 17 14.45 -0.16 -6.68
C LEU A 17 14.14 1.00 -7.63
N ALA A 18 15.16 1.76 -8.05
CA ALA A 18 14.99 2.86 -9.00
C ALA A 18 14.42 2.37 -10.33
N LYS A 19 14.95 1.26 -10.87
CA LYS A 19 14.44 0.62 -12.09
C LYS A 19 13.01 0.12 -11.94
N MET A 20 12.68 -0.56 -10.84
CA MET A 20 11.32 -1.06 -10.60
C MET A 20 10.29 0.07 -10.46
N ALA A 21 10.65 1.14 -9.73
CA ALA A 21 9.79 2.31 -9.61
C ALA A 21 9.65 3.02 -10.97
N ALA A 22 10.73 3.19 -11.72
CA ALA A 22 10.70 3.83 -13.04
C ALA A 22 9.75 3.09 -14.00
N MET A 23 9.86 1.75 -14.11
CA MET A 23 8.95 0.95 -14.95
C MET A 23 7.48 1.17 -14.56
N ALA A 24 7.16 1.10 -13.26
CA ALA A 24 5.79 1.29 -12.79
C ALA A 24 5.28 2.72 -13.06
N ILE A 25 6.16 3.73 -12.92
CA ILE A 25 5.83 5.14 -13.19
C ILE A 25 5.59 5.37 -14.69
N GLU A 26 6.43 4.80 -15.56
CA GLU A 26 6.27 4.92 -17.02
C GLU A 26 4.94 4.31 -17.48
N GLU A 27 4.60 3.10 -17.00
CA GLU A 27 3.31 2.48 -17.28
C GLU A 27 2.15 3.31 -16.73
N CYS A 28 2.27 3.85 -15.52
CA CYS A 28 1.20 4.64 -14.89
C CYS A 28 0.97 6.00 -15.56
N LEU A 29 2.00 6.57 -16.20
CA LEU A 29 1.94 7.84 -16.92
C LEU A 29 1.81 7.64 -18.44
N GLU A 30 1.48 6.43 -18.90
CA GLU A 30 1.19 6.18 -20.31
C GLU A 30 0.06 7.11 -20.79
N GLY A 31 0.34 7.87 -21.85
CA GLY A 31 -0.60 8.87 -22.39
C GLY A 31 -0.50 10.27 -21.76
N VAL A 32 0.31 10.47 -20.71
CA VAL A 32 0.66 11.79 -20.19
C VAL A 32 1.97 12.27 -20.81
N GLU A 33 1.94 13.39 -21.52
CA GLU A 33 3.12 13.95 -22.18
C GLU A 33 4.27 14.18 -21.19
N LYS A 34 5.48 13.73 -21.54
CA LYS A 34 6.65 13.78 -20.64
C LYS A 34 7.00 15.20 -20.18
N SER A 35 6.65 16.20 -20.99
CA SER A 35 6.83 17.62 -20.66
C SER A 35 5.95 18.11 -19.50
N GLU A 36 4.85 17.40 -19.21
CA GLU A 36 3.90 17.71 -18.13
C GLU A 36 4.33 17.11 -16.79
N TRP A 37 5.20 16.10 -16.78
CA TRP A 37 5.58 15.37 -15.56
C TRP A 37 6.21 16.28 -14.50
N LYS A 38 6.90 17.35 -14.92
CA LYS A 38 7.46 18.39 -14.04
C LYS A 38 6.42 19.15 -13.21
N THR A 39 5.15 19.06 -13.59
CA THR A 39 4.04 19.70 -12.87
C THR A 39 3.38 18.76 -11.85
N ILE A 40 3.66 17.46 -11.95
CA ILE A 40 3.06 16.41 -11.12
C ILE A 40 4.02 16.12 -9.94
N PRO A 41 3.60 16.29 -8.68
CA PRO A 41 4.39 15.84 -7.54
C PRO A 41 4.43 14.31 -7.47
N LEU A 42 5.62 13.77 -7.20
CA LEU A 42 5.86 12.36 -6.94
C LEU A 42 5.99 12.12 -5.43
N LEU A 43 5.01 11.42 -4.85
CA LEU A 43 5.03 10.94 -3.47
C LEU A 43 5.57 9.51 -3.45
N LEU A 44 6.86 9.37 -3.12
CA LEU A 44 7.59 8.11 -3.17
C LEU A 44 7.52 7.37 -1.82
N CYS A 45 6.77 6.27 -1.79
CA CYS A 45 6.64 5.37 -0.64
C CYS A 45 7.83 4.41 -0.57
N VAL A 46 8.52 4.41 0.58
CA VAL A 46 9.67 3.53 0.84
C VAL A 46 9.57 2.89 2.22
N ALA A 47 10.41 1.88 2.43
CA ALA A 47 10.54 1.19 3.71
C ALA A 47 10.72 2.12 4.92
N GLU A 48 10.15 1.72 6.06
CA GLU A 48 10.37 2.36 7.35
C GLU A 48 11.86 2.43 7.69
N LYS A 49 12.28 3.50 8.36
CA LYS A 49 13.67 3.72 8.78
C LYS A 49 14.22 2.57 9.65
N GLU A 50 13.38 2.04 10.51
CA GLU A 50 13.74 0.98 11.46
C GLU A 50 13.62 -0.44 10.86
N ARG A 51 13.20 -0.60 9.60
CA ARG A 51 13.01 -1.93 9.00
C ARG A 51 14.36 -2.66 8.93
N PRO A 52 14.46 -3.91 9.45
CA PRO A 52 15.67 -4.70 9.31
C PRO A 52 16.08 -4.90 7.85
N GLY A 53 17.38 -4.71 7.58
CA GLY A 53 17.93 -4.86 6.23
C GLY A 53 17.51 -3.78 5.22
N ARG A 54 16.88 -2.69 5.68
CA ARG A 54 16.60 -1.51 4.87
C ARG A 54 17.86 -1.00 4.17
N LEU A 55 17.74 -0.66 2.89
CA LEU A 55 18.83 -0.05 2.13
C LEU A 55 19.11 1.38 2.60
N GLU A 56 20.37 1.77 2.57
CA GLU A 56 20.78 3.13 2.92
C GLU A 56 20.41 4.13 1.83
N GLY A 57 20.02 5.34 2.22
CA GLY A 57 19.81 6.46 1.31
C GLY A 57 18.53 6.41 0.48
N LEU A 58 17.53 5.66 0.94
CA LEU A 58 16.18 5.69 0.34
C LEU A 58 15.52 7.07 0.47
N ASP A 59 15.75 7.77 1.59
CA ASP A 59 15.21 9.10 1.86
C ASP A 59 15.88 10.19 1.03
N ASP A 60 17.20 10.05 0.80
CA ASP A 60 18.03 11.14 0.29
C ASP A 60 18.35 11.02 -1.21
N TYR A 61 18.46 9.79 -1.75
CA TYR A 61 18.98 9.58 -3.11
C TYR A 61 18.00 8.90 -4.05
N LEU A 62 17.10 8.04 -3.55
CA LEU A 62 16.30 7.17 -4.42
C LEU A 62 15.38 7.97 -5.35
N LEU A 63 14.80 9.07 -4.88
CA LEU A 63 13.96 9.93 -5.71
C LEU A 63 14.75 10.51 -6.90
N ASP A 64 15.97 10.99 -6.66
CA ASP A 64 16.85 11.51 -7.72
C ASP A 64 17.37 10.42 -8.66
N GLU A 65 17.63 9.22 -8.14
CA GLU A 65 17.99 8.05 -8.94
C GLU A 65 16.83 7.69 -9.89
N ILE A 66 15.58 7.69 -9.41
CA ILE A 66 14.37 7.47 -10.23
C ILE A 66 14.21 8.57 -11.30
N GLN A 67 14.37 9.85 -10.92
CA GLN A 67 14.29 10.97 -11.86
C GLN A 67 15.38 10.89 -12.96
N THR A 68 16.58 10.42 -12.59
CA THR A 68 17.68 10.20 -13.53
C THR A 68 17.37 9.06 -14.48
N GLU A 69 16.86 7.94 -13.95
CA GLU A 69 16.42 6.79 -14.74
C GLU A 69 15.35 7.16 -15.75
N LEU A 70 14.36 7.94 -15.33
CA LEU A 70 13.26 8.42 -16.18
C LEU A 70 13.67 9.58 -17.10
N ALA A 71 14.90 10.11 -16.99
CA ALA A 71 15.36 11.29 -17.72
C ALA A 71 14.37 12.48 -17.62
N THR A 72 13.85 12.74 -16.42
CA THR A 72 12.85 13.79 -16.17
C THR A 72 12.99 14.37 -14.76
N ARG A 73 12.15 15.35 -14.42
CA ARG A 73 11.98 15.85 -13.05
C ARG A 73 10.50 15.95 -12.73
N PHE A 74 10.16 15.78 -11.46
CA PHE A 74 8.81 15.98 -10.94
C PHE A 74 8.70 17.35 -10.25
N ASN A 75 7.50 17.70 -9.82
CA ASN A 75 7.23 18.94 -9.11
C ASN A 75 8.06 19.04 -7.82
N SER A 76 8.39 20.26 -7.38
CA SER A 76 9.11 20.52 -6.12
C SER A 76 8.37 20.04 -4.86
N ASP A 77 7.05 19.83 -4.93
CA ASP A 77 6.25 19.24 -3.85
C ASP A 77 6.38 17.71 -3.75
N SER A 78 7.25 17.10 -4.57
CA SER A 78 7.60 15.69 -4.46
C SER A 78 8.26 15.39 -3.11
N ALA A 79 7.96 14.22 -2.54
CA ALA A 79 8.43 13.85 -1.21
C ALA A 79 8.59 12.35 -1.05
N VAL A 80 9.50 11.94 -0.16
CA VAL A 80 9.68 10.55 0.25
C VAL A 80 8.88 10.27 1.53
N ILE A 81 8.15 9.16 1.55
CA ILE A 81 7.31 8.71 2.67
C ILE A 81 7.84 7.35 3.15
N ALA A 82 8.73 7.40 4.15
CA ALA A 82 9.38 6.23 4.74
C ALA A 82 8.52 5.57 5.82
N GLN A 83 7.35 5.05 5.44
CA GLN A 83 6.39 4.43 6.36
C GLN A 83 6.01 2.98 5.97
N GLY A 84 6.75 2.37 5.05
CA GLY A 84 6.55 1.00 4.57
C GLY A 84 5.09 0.68 4.25
N ARG A 85 4.51 -0.36 4.84
CA ARG A 85 3.20 -0.90 4.39
C ARG A 85 2.06 0.12 4.47
N VAL A 86 2.11 1.09 5.38
CA VAL A 86 1.09 2.14 5.49
C VAL A 86 1.36 3.37 4.60
N ALA A 87 2.54 3.47 3.99
CA ALA A 87 2.99 4.64 3.26
C ALA A 87 2.07 5.02 2.10
N GLY A 88 1.51 4.04 1.37
CA GLY A 88 0.58 4.31 0.26
C GLY A 88 -0.66 5.09 0.68
N MET A 89 -1.23 4.78 1.86
CA MET A 89 -2.40 5.49 2.39
C MET A 89 -2.03 6.87 2.92
N THR A 90 -0.85 6.99 3.54
CA THR A 90 -0.29 8.28 3.94
C THR A 90 -0.05 9.19 2.74
N ALA A 91 0.52 8.64 1.66
CA ALA A 91 0.74 9.36 0.41
C ALA A 91 -0.58 9.82 -0.22
N LEU A 92 -1.61 8.99 -0.18
CA LEU A 92 -2.94 9.38 -0.67
C LEU A 92 -3.54 10.54 0.15
N SER A 93 -3.37 10.55 1.46
CA SER A 93 -3.78 11.68 2.32
C SER A 93 -2.99 12.96 2.02
N VAL A 94 -1.68 12.86 1.73
CA VAL A 94 -0.87 14.00 1.30
C VAL A 94 -1.31 14.51 -0.08
N ALA A 95 -1.54 13.60 -1.03
CA ALA A 95 -2.03 13.92 -2.37
C ALA A 95 -3.39 14.63 -2.32
N GLN A 96 -4.32 14.13 -1.49
CA GLN A 96 -5.61 14.77 -1.26
C GLN A 96 -5.44 16.23 -0.87
N ARG A 97 -4.59 16.53 0.11
CA ARG A 97 -4.32 17.91 0.55
C ARG A 97 -3.72 18.78 -0.56
N LEU A 98 -2.77 18.26 -1.34
CA LEU A 98 -2.16 19.01 -2.45
C LEU A 98 -3.19 19.35 -3.54
N ILE A 99 -4.10 18.42 -3.84
CA ILE A 99 -5.17 18.61 -4.83
C ILE A 99 -6.24 19.58 -4.29
N GLU A 100 -6.68 19.42 -3.05
CA GLU A 100 -7.71 20.29 -2.43
C GLU A 100 -7.26 21.76 -2.30
N THR A 101 -5.98 21.96 -1.98
CA THR A 101 -5.37 23.30 -1.94
C THR A 101 -5.08 23.88 -3.33
N ARG A 102 -5.37 23.14 -4.40
CA ARG A 102 -5.07 23.46 -5.81
C ARG A 102 -3.59 23.69 -6.08
N ALA A 103 -2.71 23.08 -5.29
CA ALA A 103 -1.27 23.08 -5.54
C ALA A 103 -0.92 22.27 -6.80
N CYS A 104 -1.70 21.22 -7.10
CA CYS A 104 -1.60 20.44 -8.32
C CYS A 104 -2.97 19.88 -8.76
N ALA A 105 -3.10 19.54 -10.05
CA ALA A 105 -4.31 18.87 -10.57
C ALA A 105 -4.23 17.34 -10.42
N HIS A 106 -3.01 16.80 -10.51
CA HIS A 106 -2.72 15.38 -10.36
C HIS A 106 -1.57 15.22 -9.37
N ALA A 107 -1.53 14.09 -8.67
CA ALA A 107 -0.36 13.65 -7.91
C ALA A 107 -0.02 12.21 -8.28
N LEU A 108 1.26 11.92 -8.44
CA LEU A 108 1.76 10.58 -8.67
C LEU A 108 2.19 9.99 -7.33
N ILE A 109 1.66 8.83 -6.98
CA ILE A 109 2.09 8.06 -5.83
C ILE A 109 2.81 6.84 -6.37
N ALA A 110 4.08 6.65 -6.03
CA ALA A 110 4.82 5.45 -6.38
C ALA A 110 5.35 4.78 -5.12
N GLY A 111 5.41 3.46 -5.09
CA GLY A 111 5.91 2.69 -3.97
C GLY A 111 6.83 1.58 -4.45
N VAL A 112 7.97 1.43 -3.77
CA VAL A 112 8.95 0.40 -4.15
C VAL A 112 9.65 -0.18 -2.93
N ASP A 113 9.77 -1.51 -2.91
CA ASP A 113 10.49 -2.22 -1.85
C ASP A 113 10.98 -3.60 -2.33
N SER A 114 11.95 -4.15 -1.59
CA SER A 114 12.38 -5.54 -1.71
C SER A 114 12.71 -6.09 -0.32
N LEU A 115 12.02 -7.16 0.06
CA LEU A 115 12.33 -7.96 1.26
C LEU A 115 13.26 -9.13 0.93
N LEU A 116 13.70 -9.27 -0.32
CA LEU A 116 14.52 -10.39 -0.80
C LEU A 116 16.04 -10.19 -0.58
N ALA A 117 16.44 -9.07 0.03
CA ALA A 117 17.83 -8.85 0.39
C ALA A 117 18.27 -9.77 1.53
N TRP A 118 19.47 -10.35 1.44
CA TRP A 118 19.99 -11.27 2.46
C TRP A 118 19.96 -10.68 3.88
N SER A 119 20.34 -9.41 4.06
CA SER A 119 20.28 -8.71 5.34
C SER A 119 18.87 -8.66 5.94
N THR A 120 17.85 -8.52 5.10
CA THR A 120 16.44 -8.54 5.50
C THR A 120 16.00 -9.97 5.85
N LEU A 121 16.24 -10.92 4.94
CA LEU A 121 15.86 -12.31 5.10
C LEU A 121 16.50 -12.96 6.33
N SER A 122 17.80 -12.77 6.55
CA SER A 122 18.49 -13.34 7.72
C SER A 122 17.90 -12.85 9.03
N THR A 123 17.48 -11.58 9.11
CA THR A 123 16.89 -11.04 10.34
C THR A 123 15.52 -11.65 10.59
N TYR A 124 14.66 -11.73 9.56
CA TYR A 124 13.33 -12.32 9.71
C TYR A 124 13.35 -13.83 9.89
N GLU A 125 14.36 -14.53 9.39
CA GLU A 125 14.59 -15.95 9.69
C GLU A 125 14.93 -16.15 11.18
N ILE A 126 15.86 -15.35 11.73
CA ILE A 126 16.23 -15.41 13.16
C ILE A 126 15.03 -15.10 14.06
N GLN A 127 14.13 -14.20 13.62
CA GLN A 127 12.91 -13.85 14.34
C GLN A 127 11.77 -14.84 14.14
N ASP A 128 11.97 -15.90 13.34
CA ASP A 128 10.94 -16.88 12.96
C ASP A 128 9.68 -16.22 12.38
N ARG A 129 9.89 -15.30 11.43
CA ARG A 129 8.80 -14.57 10.72
C ARG A 129 8.64 -14.95 9.26
N LEU A 130 9.57 -15.71 8.69
CA LEU A 130 9.49 -16.16 7.31
C LEU A 130 8.67 -17.44 7.19
N PHE A 131 7.82 -17.51 6.17
CA PHE A 131 7.12 -18.74 5.83
C PHE A 131 8.13 -19.79 5.37
N SER A 132 8.19 -20.91 6.09
CA SER A 132 9.13 -21.99 5.83
C SER A 132 8.49 -23.34 6.11
N ARG A 133 9.21 -24.43 5.81
CA ARG A 133 8.77 -25.79 6.18
C ARG A 133 8.63 -25.97 7.70
N HIS A 134 9.30 -25.14 8.48
CA HIS A 134 9.31 -25.19 9.95
C HIS A 134 8.41 -24.13 10.58
N ASN A 135 7.96 -23.15 9.80
CA ASN A 135 7.09 -22.08 10.27
C ASN A 135 5.99 -21.75 9.25
N SER A 136 4.78 -22.23 9.54
CA SER A 136 3.58 -21.94 8.76
C SER A 136 2.90 -20.62 9.15
N ASN A 137 3.42 -19.94 10.18
CA ASN A 137 2.94 -18.65 10.69
C ASN A 137 3.86 -17.48 10.27
N GLY A 138 4.63 -17.67 9.21
CA GLY A 138 5.46 -16.61 8.64
C GLY A 138 4.85 -16.03 7.37
N PHE A 139 5.43 -14.92 6.90
CA PHE A 139 5.10 -14.32 5.61
C PHE A 139 6.04 -14.78 4.50
N MET A 140 5.56 -14.75 3.25
CA MET A 140 6.40 -14.98 2.08
C MET A 140 7.01 -13.65 1.63
N PRO A 141 8.35 -13.47 1.65
CA PRO A 141 8.96 -12.20 1.27
C PRO A 141 8.85 -11.98 -0.25
N GLY A 142 8.56 -10.75 -0.64
CA GLY A 142 8.44 -10.33 -2.03
C GLY A 142 9.17 -9.02 -2.30
N GLU A 143 9.00 -8.54 -3.52
CA GLU A 143 9.46 -7.23 -3.97
C GLU A 143 8.52 -6.72 -5.05
N ALA A 144 8.31 -5.42 -5.09
CA ALA A 144 7.48 -4.79 -6.12
C ALA A 144 7.82 -3.32 -6.29
N GLY A 145 7.55 -2.80 -7.49
CA GLY A 145 7.31 -1.40 -7.76
C GLY A 145 5.86 -1.23 -8.20
N ALA A 146 5.19 -0.19 -7.73
CA ALA A 146 3.82 0.15 -8.11
C ALA A 146 3.67 1.67 -8.21
N ALA A 147 2.72 2.14 -9.02
CA ALA A 147 2.40 3.55 -9.14
C ALA A 147 0.89 3.77 -9.34
N LEU A 148 0.40 4.90 -8.86
CA LEU A 148 -0.98 5.38 -9.00
C LEU A 148 -0.95 6.87 -9.35
N LEU A 149 -1.66 7.25 -10.40
CA LEU A 149 -1.94 8.65 -10.72
C LEU A 149 -3.30 9.01 -10.12
N VAL A 150 -3.34 10.00 -9.23
CA VAL A 150 -4.58 10.41 -8.54
C VAL A 150 -4.94 11.85 -8.88
N SER A 151 -6.23 12.16 -8.87
CA SER A 151 -6.81 13.47 -9.15
C SER A 151 -8.06 13.70 -8.30
N ALA A 152 -8.64 14.90 -8.37
CA ALA A 152 -9.99 15.12 -7.85
C ALA A 152 -10.99 14.21 -8.57
N SER A 153 -12.00 13.71 -7.83
CA SER A 153 -13.02 12.84 -8.42
C SER A 153 -13.87 13.63 -9.42
N GLU A 154 -13.63 13.39 -10.72
CA GLU A 154 -14.32 14.09 -11.81
C GLU A 154 -14.96 13.14 -12.84
N LYS A 155 -14.58 11.85 -12.84
CA LYS A 155 -14.94 10.91 -13.91
C LYS A 155 -15.74 9.71 -13.40
N SER A 156 -16.84 9.41 -14.08
CA SER A 156 -17.53 8.13 -13.97
C SER A 156 -16.65 7.02 -14.57
N GLY A 157 -16.65 5.83 -13.97
CA GLY A 157 -15.89 4.67 -14.41
C GLY A 157 -14.58 4.43 -13.64
N ASP A 158 -14.32 5.19 -12.59
CA ASP A 158 -13.07 5.13 -11.81
C ASP A 158 -13.30 4.80 -10.33
N LEU A 159 -12.21 4.55 -9.61
CA LEU A 159 -12.17 4.21 -8.19
C LEU A 159 -11.88 5.46 -7.35
N SER A 160 -12.90 5.96 -6.65
CA SER A 160 -12.78 7.15 -5.80
C SER A 160 -12.45 6.77 -4.36
N CYS A 161 -11.45 7.43 -3.76
CA CYS A 161 -11.21 7.33 -2.33
C CYS A 161 -12.16 8.26 -1.57
N ILE A 162 -13.07 7.68 -0.78
CA ILE A 162 -14.12 8.43 -0.07
C ILE A 162 -13.81 8.64 1.42
N GLY A 163 -12.81 7.94 1.96
CA GLY A 163 -12.41 8.11 3.36
C GLY A 163 -11.05 7.48 3.63
N ILE A 164 -10.25 8.13 4.48
CA ILE A 164 -8.95 7.64 4.94
C ILE A 164 -8.89 7.80 6.45
N GLY A 165 -8.31 6.83 7.14
CA GLY A 165 -8.14 6.84 8.58
C GLY A 165 -6.83 6.22 9.01
N PHE A 166 -6.31 6.71 10.13
CA PHE A 166 -5.04 6.27 10.71
C PHE A 166 -5.21 5.90 12.18
N GLY A 167 -4.31 5.04 12.65
CA GLY A 167 -4.26 4.62 14.04
C GLY A 167 -2.88 4.09 14.42
N THR A 168 -2.72 3.80 15.70
CA THR A 168 -1.50 3.20 16.24
C THR A 168 -1.88 2.07 17.17
N GLU A 169 -1.33 0.88 16.92
CA GLU A 169 -1.46 -0.29 17.79
C GLU A 169 -0.28 -0.34 18.75
N ALA A 170 -0.57 -0.41 20.05
CA ALA A 170 0.45 -0.43 21.09
C ALA A 170 1.05 -1.84 21.26
N CYS A 171 0.24 -2.87 21.07
CA CYS A 171 0.62 -4.28 21.17
C CYS A 171 1.22 -4.77 19.84
N THR A 172 2.43 -4.37 19.50
CA THR A 172 3.14 -4.84 18.30
C THR A 172 3.59 -6.30 18.43
N ILE A 173 4.03 -6.90 17.31
CA ILE A 173 4.61 -8.25 17.31
C ILE A 173 5.75 -8.35 18.33
N GLY A 174 5.81 -9.46 19.06
CA GLY A 174 6.82 -9.73 20.08
C GLY A 174 6.54 -9.12 21.46
N LYS A 175 5.51 -8.28 21.60
CA LYS A 175 5.06 -7.77 22.90
C LYS A 175 4.20 -8.78 23.65
N SER A 176 4.22 -8.67 24.98
CA SER A 176 3.51 -9.58 25.89
C SER A 176 2.06 -9.19 26.17
N GLU A 177 1.72 -7.93 25.90
CA GLU A 177 0.39 -7.38 26.09
C GLU A 177 -0.63 -8.10 25.19
N PRO A 178 -1.91 -8.16 25.59
CA PRO A 178 -2.93 -8.76 24.75
C PRO A 178 -3.22 -7.88 23.53
N LEU A 179 -3.22 -8.49 22.34
CA LEU A 179 -3.65 -7.83 21.10
C LEU A 179 -5.14 -7.48 21.18
N ARG A 180 -5.44 -6.17 21.19
CA ARG A 180 -6.82 -5.65 21.22
C ARG A 180 -7.32 -5.18 19.86
N GLY A 181 -6.42 -4.89 18.92
CA GLY A 181 -6.75 -4.31 17.61
C GLY A 181 -7.31 -2.90 17.73
N ASP A 182 -6.94 -2.15 18.77
CA ASP A 182 -7.40 -0.80 19.02
C ASP A 182 -6.87 0.16 17.95
N GLY A 183 -5.62 -0.05 17.49
CA GLY A 183 -5.02 0.75 16.43
C GLY A 183 -5.78 0.64 15.11
N LEU A 184 -5.98 -0.58 14.64
CA LEU A 184 -6.69 -0.82 13.38
C LEU A 184 -8.18 -0.46 13.49
N THR A 185 -8.81 -0.71 14.64
CA THR A 185 -10.20 -0.28 14.89
C THR A 185 -10.34 1.24 14.69
N ARG A 186 -9.44 2.05 15.26
CA ARG A 186 -9.45 3.51 15.11
C ARG A 186 -9.27 3.94 13.66
N ALA A 187 -8.32 3.32 12.95
CA ALA A 187 -8.08 3.62 11.54
C ALA A 187 -9.34 3.36 10.69
N VAL A 188 -9.98 2.20 10.87
CA VAL A 188 -11.20 1.85 10.12
C VAL A 188 -12.39 2.75 10.52
N GLN A 189 -12.56 3.06 11.81
CA GLN A 189 -13.60 3.99 12.25
C GLN A 189 -13.43 5.38 11.66
N ALA A 190 -12.20 5.90 11.60
CA ALA A 190 -11.94 7.20 10.99
C ALA A 190 -12.22 7.19 9.48
N ALA A 191 -11.84 6.12 8.77
CA ALA A 191 -12.15 5.98 7.35
C ALA A 191 -13.66 5.87 7.07
N LEU A 192 -14.38 5.09 7.89
CA LEU A 192 -15.85 4.98 7.86
C LEU A 192 -16.54 6.33 8.11
N ALA A 193 -16.09 7.06 9.13
CA ALA A 193 -16.63 8.38 9.44
C ALA A 193 -16.38 9.39 8.30
N ALA A 194 -15.16 9.41 7.74
CA ALA A 194 -14.82 10.28 6.61
C ALA A 194 -15.65 9.96 5.36
N GLY A 195 -15.89 8.66 5.08
CA GLY A 195 -16.71 8.22 3.95
C GLY A 195 -18.21 8.23 4.18
N GLY A 196 -18.69 8.60 5.38
CA GLY A 196 -20.12 8.57 5.72
C GLY A 196 -20.73 7.17 5.59
N CYS A 197 -19.94 6.12 5.84
CA CYS A 197 -20.33 4.73 5.68
C CYS A 197 -20.28 3.98 7.01
N GLU A 198 -21.05 2.91 7.10
CA GLU A 198 -20.96 1.91 8.16
C GLU A 198 -20.35 0.60 7.61
N MET A 199 -19.73 -0.18 8.50
CA MET A 199 -19.01 -1.41 8.12
C MET A 199 -19.87 -2.40 7.31
N HIS A 200 -21.18 -2.47 7.60
CA HIS A 200 -22.09 -3.40 6.96
C HIS A 200 -22.41 -3.04 5.48
N GLN A 201 -22.16 -1.78 5.10
CA GLN A 201 -22.39 -1.27 3.73
C GLN A 201 -21.22 -1.59 2.79
N LEU A 202 -20.07 -1.97 3.33
CA LEU A 202 -18.90 -2.36 2.56
C LEU A 202 -19.09 -3.75 1.97
N ASP A 203 -18.63 -3.96 0.75
CA ASP A 203 -18.84 -5.18 -0.02
C ASP A 203 -17.65 -6.15 0.06
N LEU A 204 -16.43 -5.61 0.14
CA LEU A 204 -15.19 -6.40 0.18
C LEU A 204 -14.13 -5.71 1.03
N ARG A 205 -13.34 -6.53 1.75
CA ARG A 205 -12.15 -6.10 2.48
C ARG A 205 -10.91 -6.55 1.73
N VAL A 206 -9.89 -5.70 1.68
CA VAL A 206 -8.58 -6.03 1.13
C VAL A 206 -7.51 -5.63 2.13
N SER A 207 -6.53 -6.49 2.39
CA SER A 207 -5.54 -6.26 3.43
C SER A 207 -4.11 -6.53 3.01
N ASP A 208 -3.17 -6.01 3.80
CA ASP A 208 -1.75 -6.30 3.71
C ASP A 208 -1.34 -7.63 4.37
N ILE A 209 -2.29 -8.42 4.87
CA ILE A 209 -1.99 -9.64 5.62
C ILE A 209 -1.25 -10.63 4.71
N SER A 210 -0.07 -11.05 5.13
CA SER A 210 0.85 -11.86 4.32
C SER A 210 1.20 -13.23 4.92
N GLY A 211 0.52 -13.65 6.00
CA GLY A 211 0.61 -15.00 6.56
C GLY A 211 0.60 -15.04 8.10
N GLU A 212 1.16 -14.02 8.75
CA GLU A 212 1.30 -14.00 10.21
C GLU A 212 -0.07 -13.88 10.92
N GLN A 213 -0.37 -14.82 11.82
CA GLN A 213 -1.62 -14.90 12.61
C GLN A 213 -1.92 -13.62 13.39
N TYR A 214 -0.89 -12.86 13.78
CA TYR A 214 -1.04 -11.60 14.47
C TYR A 214 -1.98 -10.65 13.70
N TYR A 215 -1.75 -10.45 12.40
CA TYR A 215 -2.58 -9.53 11.61
C TYR A 215 -3.96 -10.11 11.30
N PHE A 216 -4.07 -11.44 11.10
CA PHE A 216 -5.38 -12.10 10.98
C PHE A 216 -6.24 -11.90 12.23
N LYS A 217 -5.66 -12.06 13.43
CA LYS A 217 -6.34 -11.79 14.70
C LYS A 217 -6.77 -10.33 14.81
N GLU A 218 -5.88 -9.41 14.44
CA GLU A 218 -6.18 -7.98 14.45
C GLU A 218 -7.37 -7.63 13.54
N ALA A 219 -7.35 -8.09 12.29
CA ALA A 219 -8.45 -7.87 11.34
C ALA A 219 -9.77 -8.51 11.78
N ALA A 220 -9.72 -9.71 12.38
CA ALA A 220 -10.90 -10.37 12.93
C ALA A 220 -11.53 -9.58 14.10
N LEU A 221 -10.70 -9.02 14.99
CA LEU A 221 -11.17 -8.16 16.09
C LEU A 221 -11.88 -6.91 15.57
N VAL A 222 -11.38 -6.31 14.49
CA VAL A 222 -12.01 -5.14 13.87
C VAL A 222 -13.39 -5.47 13.31
N VAL A 223 -13.54 -6.60 12.60
CA VAL A 223 -14.85 -7.05 12.12
C VAL A 223 -15.80 -7.28 13.29
N ALA A 224 -15.38 -8.03 14.31
CA ALA A 224 -16.21 -8.31 15.49
C ALA A 224 -16.68 -7.04 16.22
N ARG A 225 -15.89 -5.95 16.15
CA ARG A 225 -16.20 -4.67 16.80
C ARG A 225 -17.05 -3.73 15.94
N LEU A 226 -16.88 -3.74 14.62
CA LEU A 226 -17.48 -2.73 13.74
C LEU A 226 -18.63 -3.26 12.89
N LEU A 227 -18.68 -4.56 12.59
CA LEU A 227 -19.80 -5.16 11.86
C LEU A 227 -20.96 -5.44 12.82
N ARG A 228 -21.82 -4.43 13.00
CA ARG A 228 -22.98 -4.50 13.92
C ARG A 228 -24.24 -5.08 13.29
N ILE A 229 -24.29 -5.13 11.97
CA ILE A 229 -25.36 -5.74 11.19
C ILE A 229 -24.78 -6.95 10.48
N HIS A 230 -25.47 -8.08 10.58
CA HIS A 230 -25.05 -9.35 10.00
C HIS A 230 -24.87 -9.23 8.48
N LYS A 231 -23.80 -9.85 7.97
CA LYS A 231 -23.57 -10.08 6.54
C LYS A 231 -23.27 -11.55 6.35
N ASP A 232 -23.99 -12.20 5.43
CA ASP A 232 -23.76 -13.61 5.10
C ASP A 232 -22.39 -13.82 4.45
N GLU A 233 -21.96 -12.87 3.61
CA GLU A 233 -20.65 -12.87 2.96
C GLU A 233 -19.98 -11.51 3.18
N PHE A 234 -18.71 -11.53 3.56
CA PHE A 234 -17.88 -10.34 3.65
C PHE A 234 -16.40 -10.70 3.47
N ASP A 235 -16.06 -10.93 2.20
CA ASP A 235 -14.77 -11.49 1.81
C ASP A 235 -13.60 -10.60 2.25
N LEU A 236 -12.46 -11.26 2.43
CA LEU A 236 -11.17 -10.65 2.70
C LEU A 236 -10.19 -11.12 1.63
N TRP A 237 -9.68 -10.20 0.82
CA TRP A 237 -8.62 -10.48 -0.13
C TRP A 237 -7.26 -10.08 0.44
N ASN A 238 -6.28 -10.95 0.25
CA ASN A 238 -4.90 -10.73 0.68
C ASN A 238 -3.99 -10.85 -0.55
N PRO A 239 -3.72 -9.74 -1.28
CA PRO A 239 -2.88 -9.79 -2.47
C PRO A 239 -1.50 -10.42 -2.24
N ALA A 240 -0.98 -10.37 -1.01
CA ALA A 240 0.26 -11.00 -0.61
C ALA A 240 0.27 -12.54 -0.79
N GLU A 241 -0.88 -13.20 -0.87
CA GLU A 241 -0.97 -14.63 -1.24
C GLU A 241 -0.45 -14.89 -2.67
N CYS A 242 -0.49 -13.89 -3.54
CA CYS A 242 -0.04 -13.96 -4.93
C CYS A 242 1.34 -13.34 -5.17
N ILE A 243 1.63 -12.21 -4.49
CA ILE A 243 2.84 -11.41 -4.75
C ILE A 243 3.86 -11.42 -3.60
N GLY A 244 3.53 -12.09 -2.49
CA GLY A 244 4.30 -12.00 -1.25
C GLY A 244 4.12 -10.66 -0.52
N GLU A 245 4.85 -10.49 0.57
CA GLU A 245 4.98 -9.24 1.29
C GLU A 245 5.90 -8.29 0.50
N VAL A 246 5.35 -7.17 0.03
CA VAL A 246 6.05 -6.22 -0.84
C VAL A 246 6.33 -4.87 -0.15
N GLY A 247 6.19 -4.82 1.17
CA GLY A 247 6.63 -3.69 1.99
C GLY A 247 5.98 -2.37 1.58
N ALA A 248 6.78 -1.37 1.23
CA ALA A 248 6.27 -0.05 0.88
C ALA A 248 5.34 0.00 -0.35
N ALA A 249 5.40 -1.00 -1.23
CA ALA A 249 4.49 -1.10 -2.37
C ALA A 249 3.10 -1.63 -1.99
N THR A 250 2.92 -2.17 -0.77
CA THR A 250 1.71 -2.90 -0.39
C THR A 250 0.44 -2.06 -0.52
N GLY A 251 0.43 -0.83 0.02
CA GLY A 251 -0.75 0.05 -0.08
C GLY A 251 -1.21 0.30 -1.52
N LEU A 252 -0.27 0.44 -2.47
CA LEU A 252 -0.58 0.62 -3.88
C LEU A 252 -1.07 -0.69 -4.51
N ALA A 253 -0.44 -1.82 -4.17
CA ALA A 253 -0.87 -3.13 -4.63
C ALA A 253 -2.31 -3.46 -4.22
N LEU A 254 -2.75 -3.03 -3.02
CA LEU A 254 -4.15 -3.18 -2.60
C LEU A 254 -5.10 -2.40 -3.52
N VAL A 255 -4.79 -1.13 -3.81
CA VAL A 255 -5.59 -0.27 -4.71
C VAL A 255 -5.61 -0.84 -6.12
N THR A 256 -4.46 -1.21 -6.67
CA THR A 256 -4.35 -1.76 -8.03
C THR A 256 -5.11 -3.08 -8.17
N SER A 257 -5.12 -3.93 -7.14
CA SER A 257 -5.88 -5.17 -7.13
C SER A 257 -7.39 -4.90 -7.25
N VAL A 258 -7.91 -3.95 -6.47
CA VAL A 258 -9.33 -3.55 -6.52
C VAL A 258 -9.66 -2.86 -7.84
N HIS A 259 -8.81 -1.95 -8.32
CA HIS A 259 -8.99 -1.26 -9.58
C HIS A 259 -9.06 -2.25 -10.76
N ALA A 260 -8.12 -3.19 -10.84
CA ALA A 260 -8.12 -4.24 -11.87
C ALA A 260 -9.37 -5.14 -11.77
N ALA A 261 -9.83 -5.43 -10.55
CA ALA A 261 -11.02 -6.23 -10.32
C ALA A 261 -12.31 -5.54 -10.76
N CYS A 262 -12.42 -4.23 -10.50
CA CYS A 262 -13.54 -3.41 -10.95
C CYS A 262 -13.56 -3.34 -12.49
N GLY A 263 -12.42 -3.04 -13.11
CA GLY A 263 -12.30 -2.97 -14.58
C GLY A 263 -12.65 -4.28 -15.28
N LYS A 264 -12.26 -5.42 -14.68
CA LYS A 264 -12.59 -6.77 -15.18
C LYS A 264 -13.95 -7.30 -14.69
N ARG A 265 -14.71 -6.50 -13.92
CA ARG A 265 -16.07 -6.77 -13.44
C ARG A 265 -16.23 -8.07 -12.64
N TYR A 266 -15.24 -8.40 -11.80
CA TYR A 266 -15.34 -9.55 -10.90
C TYR A 266 -15.42 -9.16 -9.41
N THR A 267 -15.48 -7.87 -9.07
CA THR A 267 -15.83 -7.44 -7.72
C THR A 267 -17.32 -7.71 -7.45
N ARG A 268 -17.63 -8.25 -6.27
CA ARG A 268 -18.98 -8.22 -5.72
C ARG A 268 -19.16 -6.86 -5.07
N GLY A 269 -20.02 -6.01 -5.64
CA GLY A 269 -20.28 -4.67 -5.13
C GLY A 269 -19.27 -3.61 -5.57
N ARG A 270 -19.33 -2.44 -4.91
CA ARG A 270 -18.66 -1.21 -5.32
C ARG A 270 -17.99 -0.46 -4.16
N LEU A 271 -18.23 -0.86 -2.91
CA LEU A 271 -17.65 -0.22 -1.72
C LEU A 271 -16.63 -1.15 -1.07
N PHE A 272 -15.40 -0.68 -0.94
CA PHE A 272 -14.26 -1.50 -0.53
C PHE A 272 -13.56 -0.88 0.67
N LEU A 273 -13.20 -1.72 1.64
CA LEU A 273 -12.30 -1.34 2.73
C LEU A 273 -10.93 -1.93 2.48
N LEU A 274 -9.93 -1.08 2.34
CA LEU A 274 -8.54 -1.46 2.30
C LEU A 274 -7.91 -1.12 3.66
N HIS A 275 -7.05 -1.98 4.19
CA HIS A 275 -6.25 -1.64 5.35
C HIS A 275 -4.83 -2.19 5.28
N ALA A 276 -3.92 -1.50 5.96
CA ALA A 276 -2.53 -1.89 6.11
C ALA A 276 -2.02 -1.62 7.52
N ALA A 277 -1.00 -2.36 7.92
CA ALA A 277 -0.38 -2.32 9.24
C ALA A 277 1.14 -2.44 9.11
N ASN A 278 1.91 -1.72 9.93
CA ASN A 278 3.35 -1.96 10.02
C ASN A 278 3.80 -2.42 11.42
N ASP A 279 5.04 -2.88 11.49
CA ASP A 279 5.65 -3.44 12.70
C ASP A 279 5.87 -2.37 13.79
N ALA A 280 6.04 -1.11 13.39
CA ALA A 280 6.16 0.03 14.29
C ALA A 280 4.81 0.44 14.94
N GLY A 281 3.73 -0.27 14.63
CA GLY A 281 2.39 -0.05 15.20
C GLY A 281 1.50 0.86 14.35
N GLY A 282 1.99 1.45 13.27
CA GLY A 282 1.19 2.25 12.35
C GLY A 282 0.07 1.41 11.72
N ARG A 283 -1.14 1.99 11.66
CA ARG A 283 -2.32 1.40 11.02
C ARG A 283 -2.93 2.43 10.09
N ALA A 284 -3.32 2.00 8.91
CA ALA A 284 -4.03 2.83 7.96
C ALA A 284 -5.20 2.05 7.36
N ALA A 285 -6.28 2.76 7.06
CA ALA A 285 -7.42 2.25 6.35
C ALA A 285 -7.90 3.28 5.33
N MET A 286 -8.41 2.81 4.19
CA MET A 286 -9.10 3.66 3.23
C MET A 286 -10.36 2.98 2.71
N LEU A 287 -11.33 3.80 2.35
CA LEU A 287 -12.55 3.38 1.68
C LEU A 287 -12.50 3.80 0.22
N LEU A 288 -12.69 2.83 -0.66
CA LEU A 288 -12.76 3.06 -2.09
C LEU A 288 -14.17 2.76 -2.60
N LYS A 289 -14.67 3.62 -3.48
CA LYS A 289 -15.95 3.48 -4.16
C LYS A 289 -15.73 3.43 -5.66
N PHE A 290 -16.20 2.37 -6.30
CA PHE A 290 -16.21 2.29 -7.76
C PHE A 290 -17.49 2.95 -8.31
N GLU A 291 -17.31 4.06 -9.01
CA GLU A 291 -18.41 4.73 -9.71
C GLU A 291 -18.53 4.07 -11.09
N ALA A 292 -19.48 3.15 -11.27
CA ALA A 292 -19.67 2.53 -12.57
C ALA A 292 -20.04 3.59 -13.62
N ALA A 293 -19.41 3.54 -14.80
CA ALA A 293 -19.82 4.36 -15.93
C ALA A 293 -21.29 4.08 -16.27
N THR A 294 -22.12 5.12 -16.29
CA THR A 294 -23.52 5.08 -16.72
C THR A 294 -23.63 4.78 -18.21
#